data_AF-A0A9D5QRZ2-F1
#
_entry.id   AF-A0A9D5QRZ2-F1
#
_cell.length_a   1.000
_cell.length_b   1.000
_cell.length_c   1.000
_cell.angle_alpha   90.00
_cell.angle_beta   90.00
_cell.angle_gamma   90.00
#
_symmetry.space_group_name_H-M   'P 1'
#
loop_
_entity.id
_entity.type
_entity.pdbx_description
1 polymer ?
#
loop_
_entity_poly.entity_id
_entity_poly.type
_entity_poly.pdbx_seq_one_letter_code
_entity_poly.pdbx_strand_id
1 'polypeptide(L)'
;MKPNNVLSRLAIYTKSNPLNTILVLTLLGDIFIAIMTGPMQWPDSLGYYKAANTLSNGEIDIARTPVCPLLYLMAGMISESAKLWIVGAIQITLFLFSVKCFFRVAQEIKLSNTIVIASTCFYVISTQFISNNMTMTSEPVAVSLCVFLIYYFFKWYRNNSMKSWSMILLLSILLIFTRPSFLYLPVAIAIMALIYLCIRQYKRALQMITCTVVCAGLMFGYCRIMERKIGVFTPTVVSVINDSCIAIRAGLFTSNNVVNPEIKERLITFEHRTVRNPLWDYPNLNGISYKAIHEELTLMGGG
;
A
#
# COMPACT_ATOMS: atom_id res chain seq x y z
N MET A 1 -44.31 0.78 -24.46
CA MET A 1 -44.89 0.23 -23.21
C MET A 1 -43.99 0.63 -22.04
N LYS A 2 -44.51 1.36 -21.05
CA LYS A 2 -43.73 1.71 -19.84
C LYS A 2 -43.51 0.43 -19.02
N PRO A 3 -42.27 0.10 -18.61
CA PRO A 3 -42.04 -1.04 -17.74
C PRO A 3 -42.74 -0.80 -16.40
N ASN A 4 -43.75 -1.61 -16.10
CA ASN A 4 -44.53 -1.53 -14.86
C ASN A 4 -43.87 -2.24 -13.67
N ASN A 5 -42.73 -2.91 -13.89
CA ASN A 5 -42.03 -3.63 -12.84
C ASN A 5 -40.77 -2.85 -12.41
N VAL A 6 -40.52 -2.73 -11.10
CA VAL A 6 -39.37 -2.00 -10.54
C VAL A 6 -38.06 -2.56 -11.10
N LEU A 7 -38.00 -3.88 -11.30
CA LEU A 7 -36.85 -4.58 -11.87
C LEU A 7 -36.51 -4.15 -13.30
N SER A 8 -37.51 -3.93 -14.15
CA SER A 8 -37.27 -3.51 -15.54
C SER A 8 -36.88 -2.03 -15.65
N ARG A 9 -37.33 -1.18 -14.70
CA ARG A 9 -36.84 0.20 -14.58
C ARG A 9 -35.39 0.25 -14.10
N LEU A 10 -35.03 -0.58 -13.12
CA LEU A 10 -33.65 -0.72 -12.65
C LEU A 10 -32.74 -1.21 -13.79
N ALA A 11 -33.13 -2.22 -14.56
CA ALA A 11 -32.34 -2.73 -15.68
C ALA A 11 -32.09 -1.68 -16.79
N ILE A 12 -33.06 -0.79 -17.05
CA ILE A 12 -32.89 0.31 -18.00
C ILE A 12 -31.96 1.38 -17.41
N TYR A 13 -32.08 1.68 -16.12
CA TYR A 13 -31.20 2.62 -15.43
C TYR A 13 -29.74 2.13 -15.38
N THR A 14 -29.52 0.85 -15.03
CA THR A 14 -28.16 0.26 -14.99
C THR A 14 -27.49 0.28 -16.35
N LYS A 15 -28.25 0.05 -17.43
CA LYS A 15 -27.73 0.11 -18.80
C LYS A 15 -27.37 1.53 -19.23
N SER A 16 -28.07 2.54 -18.73
CA SER A 16 -27.84 3.95 -19.07
C SER A 16 -26.76 4.64 -18.23
N ASN A 17 -26.58 4.24 -16.96
CA ASN A 17 -25.58 4.81 -16.06
C ASN A 17 -24.83 3.73 -15.25
N PRO A 18 -24.05 2.87 -15.92
CA PRO A 18 -23.40 1.72 -15.28
C PRO A 18 -22.46 2.12 -14.13
N LEU A 19 -21.73 3.24 -14.28
CA LEU A 19 -20.84 3.74 -13.22
C LEU A 19 -21.59 4.08 -11.92
N ASN A 20 -22.70 4.80 -12.01
CA ASN A 20 -23.46 5.20 -10.82
C ASN A 20 -24.06 3.98 -10.13
N THR A 21 -24.54 3.01 -10.91
CA THR A 21 -25.01 1.73 -10.36
C THR A 21 -23.90 1.02 -9.60
N ILE A 22 -22.71 0.89 -10.20
CA ILE A 22 -21.57 0.24 -9.54
C ILE A 22 -21.25 0.97 -8.23
N LEU A 23 -21.09 2.30 -8.26
CA LEU A 23 -20.76 3.09 -7.07
C LEU A 23 -21.79 2.95 -5.95
N VAL A 24 -23.09 2.97 -6.27
CA VAL A 24 -24.15 2.80 -5.27
C VAL A 24 -24.12 1.39 -4.67
N LEU A 25 -23.95 0.36 -5.51
CA LEU A 25 -23.86 -1.02 -5.01
C LEU A 25 -22.61 -1.24 -4.16
N THR A 26 -21.46 -0.66 -4.54
CA THR A 26 -20.23 -0.68 -3.75
C THR A 26 -20.46 -0.04 -2.38
N LEU A 27 -21.00 1.17 -2.36
CA LEU A 27 -21.26 1.89 -1.10
C LEU A 27 -22.22 1.12 -0.18
N LEU A 28 -23.31 0.55 -0.73
CA LEU A 28 -24.24 -0.26 0.04
C LEU A 28 -23.58 -1.52 0.59
N GLY A 29 -22.71 -2.17 -0.20
CA GLY A 29 -21.91 -3.31 0.23
C GLY A 29 -20.95 -2.96 1.36
N ASP A 30 -20.19 -1.87 1.22
CA ASP A 30 -19.27 -1.37 2.24
C ASP A 30 -20.01 -1.01 3.53
N ILE A 31 -21.17 -0.34 3.46
CA ILE A 31 -22.01 -0.03 4.63
C ILE A 31 -22.54 -1.30 5.29
N PHE A 32 -23.02 -2.26 4.51
CA PHE A 32 -23.52 -3.53 5.05
C PHE A 32 -22.42 -4.28 5.81
N ILE A 33 -21.23 -4.39 5.23
CA ILE A 33 -20.08 -5.02 5.87
C ILE A 33 -19.70 -4.27 7.14
N ALA A 34 -19.62 -2.94 7.06
CA ALA A 34 -19.31 -2.11 8.21
C ALA A 34 -20.25 -2.33 9.40
N ILE A 35 -21.56 -2.47 9.13
CA ILE A 35 -22.57 -2.77 10.15
C ILE A 35 -22.36 -4.18 10.72
N MET A 36 -22.08 -5.16 9.86
CA MET A 36 -21.94 -6.57 10.25
C MET A 36 -20.65 -6.84 11.03
N THR A 37 -19.55 -6.18 10.68
CA THR A 37 -18.22 -6.46 11.24
C THR A 37 -17.78 -5.46 12.29
N GLY A 38 -18.35 -4.25 12.27
CA GLY A 38 -17.81 -3.11 13.01
C GLY A 38 -16.40 -2.71 12.53
N PRO A 39 -15.74 -1.78 13.25
CA PRO A 39 -14.38 -1.38 12.94
C PRO A 39 -13.42 -2.51 13.32
N MET A 40 -12.82 -3.16 12.31
CA MET A 40 -11.92 -4.28 12.55
C MET A 40 -10.53 -3.80 12.98
N GLN A 41 -10.13 -4.14 14.20
CA GLN A 41 -8.76 -3.97 14.66
C GLN A 41 -7.94 -5.19 14.29
N TRP A 42 -7.20 -5.10 13.19
CA TRP A 42 -6.16 -6.07 12.88
C TRP A 42 -4.93 -5.81 13.76
N PRO A 43 -4.08 -6.81 14.02
CA PRO A 43 -2.83 -6.61 14.76
C PRO A 43 -1.97 -5.48 14.18
N ASP A 44 -2.01 -5.30 12.86
CA ASP A 44 -1.31 -4.22 12.16
C ASP A 44 -1.93 -2.83 12.39
N SER A 45 -3.25 -2.74 12.59
CA SER A 45 -3.97 -1.49 12.86
C SER A 45 -3.44 -0.78 14.10
N LEU A 46 -3.13 -1.54 15.16
CA LEU A 46 -2.56 -1.01 16.41
C LEU A 46 -1.18 -0.36 16.18
N GLY A 47 -0.41 -0.85 15.21
CA GLY A 47 0.88 -0.27 14.85
C GLY A 47 0.73 1.13 14.26
N TYR A 48 -0.26 1.34 13.39
CA TYR A 48 -0.56 2.65 12.81
C TYR A 48 -1.10 3.64 13.84
N TYR A 49 -1.86 3.16 14.84
CA TYR A 49 -2.29 3.97 15.97
C TYR A 49 -1.12 4.51 16.79
N LYS A 50 -0.21 3.62 17.22
CA LYS A 50 0.98 4.02 17.98
C LYS A 50 1.84 5.00 17.19
N ALA A 51 2.03 4.72 15.90
CA ALA A 51 2.77 5.60 15.01
C ALA A 51 2.13 7.00 14.87
N ALA A 52 0.79 7.08 14.91
CA ALA A 52 0.09 8.37 14.89
C ALA A 52 0.38 9.18 16.17
N ASN A 53 0.36 8.54 17.34
CA ASN A 53 0.70 9.21 18.61
C ASN A 53 2.16 9.68 18.64
N THR A 54 3.10 8.86 18.15
CA THR A 54 4.50 9.26 17.97
C THR A 54 4.61 10.48 17.07
N LEU A 55 3.87 10.49 15.95
CA LEU A 55 3.86 11.58 15.00
C LEU A 55 3.23 12.86 15.55
N SER A 56 2.20 12.79 16.40
CA SER A 56 1.66 13.97 17.09
C SER A 56 2.66 14.63 18.03
N ASN A 57 3.64 13.87 18.54
CA ASN A 57 4.71 14.41 19.38
C ASN A 57 5.86 15.01 18.56
N GLY A 58 5.74 15.08 17.23
CA GLY A 58 6.80 15.56 16.34
C GLY A 58 7.90 14.53 16.08
N GLU A 59 7.71 13.29 16.48
CA GLU A 59 8.66 12.21 16.28
C GLU A 59 8.30 11.32 15.08
N ILE A 60 9.32 10.73 14.44
CA ILE A 60 9.12 9.73 13.39
C ILE A 60 9.02 8.35 14.02
N ASP A 61 7.97 7.61 13.67
CA ASP A 61 7.84 6.20 14.03
C ASP A 61 8.77 5.33 13.17
N ILE A 62 9.50 4.43 13.82
CA ILE A 62 10.52 3.62 13.15
C ILE A 62 9.94 2.45 12.35
N ALA A 63 8.69 2.07 12.61
CA ALA A 63 8.08 0.86 12.08
C ALA A 63 7.09 1.16 10.94
N ARG A 64 6.36 2.26 11.03
CA ARG A 64 5.33 2.63 10.04
C ARG A 64 5.73 3.91 9.31
N THR A 65 5.45 3.93 8.02
CA THR A 65 5.62 5.14 7.19
C THR A 65 4.52 6.16 7.50
N PRO A 66 4.74 7.46 7.25
CA PRO A 66 3.95 8.52 7.89
C PRO A 66 2.55 8.76 7.29
N VAL A 67 2.23 8.29 6.08
CA VAL A 67 0.95 8.65 5.43
C VAL A 67 -0.28 8.06 6.15
N CYS A 68 -0.25 6.78 6.52
CA CYS A 68 -1.38 6.17 7.23
C CYS A 68 -1.54 6.71 8.66
N PRO A 69 -0.47 6.91 9.45
CA PRO A 69 -0.53 7.65 10.72
C PRO A 69 -1.09 9.07 10.59
N LEU A 70 -0.75 9.80 9.52
CA LEU A 70 -1.32 11.14 9.26
C LEU A 70 -2.84 11.09 9.05
N LEU A 71 -3.36 10.10 8.32
CA LEU A 71 -4.81 9.91 8.16
C LEU A 71 -5.49 9.70 9.52
N TYR A 72 -4.81 9.05 10.46
CA TYR A 72 -5.31 8.87 11.82
C TYR A 72 -5.30 10.17 12.62
N LEU A 73 -4.23 10.97 12.52
CA LEU A 73 -4.16 12.28 13.17
C LEU A 73 -5.25 13.24 12.67
N MET A 74 -5.56 13.18 11.37
CA MET A 74 -6.66 13.96 10.78
C MET A 74 -8.04 13.60 11.38
N ALA A 75 -8.21 12.41 11.95
CA ALA A 75 -9.44 12.02 12.64
C ALA A 75 -9.63 12.71 14.01
N GLY A 76 -8.66 13.51 14.48
CA GLY A 76 -8.83 14.46 15.61
C GLY A 76 -8.82 13.85 17.01
N MET A 77 -9.23 14.65 18.01
CA MET A 77 -9.35 14.28 19.43
C MET A 77 -10.71 13.65 19.79
N ILE A 78 -11.28 12.85 18.89
CA ILE A 78 -12.55 12.15 19.14
C ILE A 78 -12.24 10.83 19.89
N SER A 79 -13.23 10.20 20.52
CA SER A 79 -13.09 8.88 21.15
C SER A 79 -12.45 7.85 20.19
N GLU A 80 -11.69 6.91 20.74
CA GLU A 80 -10.91 5.94 19.96
C GLU A 80 -11.78 5.13 18.99
N SER A 81 -12.97 4.72 19.42
CA SER A 81 -13.92 4.00 18.58
C SER A 81 -14.36 4.83 17.38
N ALA A 82 -14.65 6.12 17.57
CA ALA A 82 -15.06 7.01 16.50
C ALA A 82 -13.93 7.30 15.49
N LYS A 83 -12.67 7.34 15.94
CA LYS A 83 -11.52 7.50 15.02
C LYS A 83 -11.43 6.35 14.01
N LEU A 84 -11.70 5.12 14.44
CA LEU A 84 -11.70 3.96 13.55
C LEU A 84 -12.75 4.11 12.44
N TRP A 85 -13.96 4.53 12.81
CA TRP A 85 -15.06 4.78 11.88
C TRP A 85 -14.74 5.91 10.90
N ILE A 86 -14.14 7.00 11.38
CA ILE A 86 -13.74 8.13 10.53
C ILE A 86 -12.69 7.71 9.51
N VAL A 87 -11.66 6.98 9.94
CA VAL A 87 -10.62 6.48 9.02
C VAL A 87 -11.20 5.50 8.01
N GLY A 88 -12.08 4.58 8.44
CA GLY A 88 -12.79 3.69 7.53
C GLY A 88 -13.65 4.45 6.51
N ALA A 89 -14.37 5.49 6.94
CA ALA A 89 -15.14 6.35 6.05
C ALA A 89 -14.25 7.11 5.04
N ILE A 90 -13.08 7.60 5.47
CA ILE A 90 -12.08 8.20 4.56
C ILE A 90 -11.58 7.17 3.55
N GLN A 91 -11.27 5.95 3.97
CA GLN A 91 -10.81 4.88 3.08
C GLN A 91 -11.88 4.47 2.06
N ILE A 92 -13.14 4.28 2.48
CA ILE A 92 -14.28 4.01 1.59
C ILE A 92 -14.45 5.17 0.61
N THR A 93 -14.36 6.41 1.07
CA THR A 93 -14.48 7.58 0.20
C THR A 93 -13.38 7.59 -0.86
N LEU A 94 -12.13 7.37 -0.46
CA LEU A 94 -10.99 7.25 -1.38
C LEU A 94 -11.19 6.12 -2.39
N PHE A 95 -11.71 4.98 -1.94
CA PHE A 95 -12.00 3.84 -2.79
C PHE A 95 -13.13 4.12 -3.80
N LEU A 96 -14.23 4.75 -3.40
CA LEU A 96 -15.29 5.12 -4.33
C LEU A 96 -14.80 6.10 -5.40
N PHE A 97 -13.93 7.04 -5.01
CA PHE A 97 -13.27 7.91 -5.99
C PHE A 97 -12.33 7.12 -6.90
N SER A 98 -11.59 6.13 -6.39
CA SER A 98 -10.70 5.31 -7.21
C SER A 98 -11.49 4.47 -8.21
N VAL A 99 -12.65 3.90 -7.85
CA VAL A 99 -13.56 3.20 -8.77
C VAL A 99 -13.96 4.10 -9.95
N LYS A 100 -14.31 5.37 -9.67
CA LYS A 100 -14.63 6.36 -10.72
C LYS A 100 -13.44 6.66 -11.62
N CYS A 101 -12.24 6.77 -11.06
CA CYS A 101 -11.02 6.96 -11.82
C CYS A 101 -10.68 5.73 -12.68
N PHE A 102 -10.77 4.52 -12.13
CA PHE A 102 -10.54 3.26 -12.81
C PHE A 102 -11.47 3.10 -14.02
N PHE A 103 -12.78 3.30 -13.82
CA PHE A 103 -13.78 3.22 -14.88
C PHE A 103 -13.43 4.18 -16.04
N ARG A 104 -13.03 5.41 -15.72
CA ARG A 104 -12.63 6.40 -16.75
C ARG A 104 -11.35 5.99 -17.48
N VAL A 105 -10.35 5.47 -16.79
CA VAL A 105 -9.13 4.94 -17.43
C VAL A 105 -9.47 3.81 -18.39
N ALA A 106 -10.31 2.86 -17.97
CA ALA A 106 -10.72 1.74 -18.81
C ALA A 106 -11.45 2.19 -20.07
N GLN A 107 -12.28 3.26 -19.98
CA GLN A 107 -12.90 3.88 -21.15
C GLN A 107 -11.90 4.57 -22.08
N GLU A 108 -10.90 5.28 -21.52
CA GLU A 108 -9.86 5.96 -22.31
C GLU A 108 -8.97 4.99 -23.10
N ILE A 109 -8.79 3.75 -22.61
CA ILE A 109 -8.08 2.68 -23.32
C ILE A 109 -8.90 2.13 -24.52
N LYS A 110 -10.11 2.66 -24.77
CA LYS A 110 -11.03 2.25 -25.85
C LYS A 110 -11.46 0.79 -25.76
N LEU A 111 -11.56 0.25 -24.54
CA LEU A 111 -12.14 -1.06 -24.30
C LEU A 111 -13.64 -1.04 -24.61
N SER A 112 -14.21 -2.20 -24.95
CA SER A 112 -15.66 -2.31 -25.12
C SER A 112 -16.37 -2.04 -23.78
N ASN A 113 -17.56 -1.45 -23.83
CA ASN A 113 -18.33 -1.10 -22.62
C ASN A 113 -18.51 -2.31 -21.69
N THR A 114 -18.70 -3.51 -22.25
CA THR A 114 -18.81 -4.76 -21.48
C THR A 114 -17.53 -5.05 -20.69
N ILE A 115 -16.35 -4.90 -21.31
CA ILE A 115 -15.06 -5.13 -20.66
C ILE A 115 -14.81 -4.07 -19.58
N VAL A 116 -15.15 -2.80 -19.85
CA VAL A 116 -15.05 -1.71 -18.85
C VAL A 116 -15.90 -2.02 -17.62
N ILE A 117 -17.15 -2.42 -17.81
CA ILE A 117 -18.06 -2.77 -16.71
C ILE A 117 -17.53 -3.99 -15.97
N ALA A 118 -17.19 -5.07 -16.67
CA ALA A 118 -16.71 -6.31 -16.07
C ALA A 118 -15.42 -6.10 -15.26
N SER A 119 -14.43 -5.39 -15.82
CA SER A 119 -13.18 -5.07 -15.12
C SER A 119 -13.40 -4.17 -13.91
N THR A 120 -14.33 -3.21 -13.99
CA THR A 120 -14.66 -2.36 -12.83
C THR A 120 -15.39 -3.15 -11.75
N CYS A 121 -16.31 -4.04 -12.11
CA CYS A 121 -16.92 -4.96 -11.15
C CYS A 121 -15.88 -5.86 -10.49
N PHE A 122 -14.92 -6.39 -11.25
CA PHE A 122 -13.83 -7.20 -10.70
C PHE A 122 -12.95 -6.39 -9.73
N TYR A 123 -12.63 -5.14 -10.08
CA TYR A 123 -11.90 -4.22 -9.20
C TYR A 123 -12.63 -4.00 -7.87
N VAL A 124 -13.96 -3.78 -7.93
CA VAL A 124 -14.80 -3.53 -6.75
C VAL A 124 -14.96 -4.78 -5.87
N ILE A 125 -15.12 -5.95 -6.48
CA ILE A 125 -15.38 -7.22 -5.77
C ILE A 125 -14.10 -7.82 -5.18
N SER A 126 -12.93 -7.33 -5.58
CA SER A 126 -11.65 -7.82 -5.06
C SER A 126 -11.67 -7.80 -3.53
N THR A 127 -11.41 -8.99 -2.96
CA THR A 127 -11.45 -9.26 -1.52
C THR A 127 -10.60 -8.29 -0.71
N GLN A 128 -9.53 -7.77 -1.32
CA GLN A 128 -8.64 -6.79 -0.72
C GLN A 128 -9.34 -5.49 -0.32
N PHE A 129 -10.45 -5.10 -0.96
CA PHE A 129 -11.19 -3.88 -0.63
C PHE A 129 -12.34 -4.16 0.33
N ILE A 130 -13.13 -5.18 0.01
CA ILE A 130 -14.30 -5.58 0.79
C ILE A 130 -13.95 -5.84 2.26
N SER A 131 -12.85 -6.55 2.53
CA SER A 131 -12.45 -6.82 3.92
C SER A 131 -11.64 -5.68 4.54
N ASN A 132 -10.84 -4.96 3.74
CA ASN A 132 -9.81 -4.09 4.31
C ASN A 132 -10.17 -2.60 4.33
N ASN A 133 -11.23 -2.16 3.63
CA ASN A 133 -11.67 -0.76 3.66
C ASN A 133 -12.13 -0.30 5.07
N MET A 134 -12.46 -1.24 5.95
CA MET A 134 -12.76 -0.99 7.37
C MET A 134 -11.63 -1.45 8.31
N THR A 135 -10.48 -1.81 7.75
CA THR A 135 -9.27 -2.15 8.52
C THR A 135 -8.29 -0.99 8.40
N MET A 136 -7.57 -0.67 9.47
CA MET A 136 -6.55 0.37 9.44
C MET A 136 -5.27 -0.14 8.81
N THR A 137 -5.35 -0.51 7.54
CA THR A 137 -4.23 -1.01 6.77
C THR A 137 -3.86 -0.01 5.68
N SER A 138 -2.60 -0.06 5.27
CA SER A 138 -2.05 0.82 4.22
C SER A 138 -2.51 0.43 2.81
N GLU A 139 -2.99 -0.79 2.68
CA GLU A 139 -3.34 -1.50 1.46
C GLU A 139 -4.46 -0.80 0.67
N PRO A 140 -5.66 -0.58 1.23
CA PRO A 140 -6.75 0.05 0.49
C PRO A 140 -6.39 1.48 0.05
N VAL A 141 -5.65 2.21 0.88
CA VAL A 141 -5.14 3.56 0.56
C VAL A 141 -4.15 3.49 -0.58
N ALA A 142 -3.15 2.61 -0.50
CA ALA A 142 -2.14 2.43 -1.53
C ALA A 142 -2.74 2.07 -2.89
N VAL A 143 -3.69 1.13 -2.95
CA VAL A 143 -4.29 0.75 -4.24
C VAL A 143 -5.14 1.89 -4.80
N SER A 144 -5.87 2.63 -3.96
CA SER A 144 -6.63 3.81 -4.39
C SER A 144 -5.71 4.89 -4.97
N LEU A 145 -4.59 5.18 -4.29
CA LEU A 145 -3.58 6.13 -4.78
C LEU A 145 -2.92 5.66 -6.08
N CYS A 146 -2.67 4.36 -6.27
CA CYS A 146 -2.18 3.81 -7.53
C CYS A 146 -3.15 4.07 -8.68
N VAL A 147 -4.45 3.83 -8.46
CA VAL A 147 -5.47 4.09 -9.48
C VAL A 147 -5.56 5.58 -9.81
N PHE A 148 -5.46 6.46 -8.81
CA PHE A 148 -5.36 7.90 -9.06
C PHE A 148 -4.11 8.27 -9.86
N LEU A 149 -2.95 7.68 -9.52
CA LEU A 149 -1.70 7.91 -10.23
C LEU A 149 -1.85 7.55 -11.71
N ILE A 150 -2.40 6.37 -12.01
CA ILE A 150 -2.68 5.92 -13.38
C ILE A 150 -3.65 6.88 -14.07
N TYR A 151 -4.74 7.27 -13.41
CA TYR A 151 -5.72 8.21 -13.97
C TYR A 151 -5.10 9.56 -14.35
N TYR A 152 -4.33 10.16 -13.44
CA TYR A 152 -3.65 11.43 -13.72
C TYR A 152 -2.52 11.27 -14.73
N PHE A 153 -1.85 10.11 -14.77
CA PHE A 153 -0.87 9.77 -15.79
C PHE A 153 -1.50 9.76 -17.19
N PHE A 154 -2.62 9.07 -17.40
CA PHE A 154 -3.35 9.10 -18.68
C PHE A 154 -3.79 10.52 -19.06
N LYS A 155 -4.32 11.28 -18.10
CA LYS A 155 -4.75 12.67 -18.32
C LYS A 155 -3.58 13.58 -18.70
N TRP A 156 -2.43 13.40 -18.07
CA TRP A 156 -1.19 14.11 -18.41
C TRP A 156 -0.66 13.66 -19.77
N TYR A 157 -0.64 12.36 -20.06
CA TYR A 157 -0.16 11.84 -21.34
C TYR A 157 -0.94 12.42 -22.53
N ARG A 158 -2.26 12.58 -22.39
CA ARG A 158 -3.12 13.14 -23.44
C ARG A 158 -2.96 14.65 -23.60
N ASN A 159 -3.00 15.40 -22.49
CA ASN A 159 -3.14 16.86 -22.54
C ASN A 159 -1.88 17.64 -22.12
N ASN A 160 -0.82 16.94 -21.69
CA ASN A 160 0.40 17.50 -21.11
C ASN A 160 0.14 18.62 -20.07
N SER A 161 -0.91 18.46 -19.27
CA SER A 161 -1.35 19.49 -18.33
C SER A 161 -0.46 19.51 -17.09
N MET A 162 0.05 20.71 -16.73
CA MET A 162 0.82 20.91 -15.49
C MET A 162 0.03 20.48 -14.26
N LYS A 163 -1.29 20.71 -14.22
CA LYS A 163 -2.15 20.27 -13.11
C LYS A 163 -2.10 18.75 -12.94
N SER A 164 -2.18 17.99 -14.04
CA SER A 164 -2.10 16.53 -13.98
C SER A 164 -0.70 16.06 -13.57
N TRP A 165 0.36 16.72 -14.06
CA TRP A 165 1.73 16.40 -13.66
C TRP A 165 1.98 16.66 -12.17
N SER A 166 1.52 17.79 -11.62
CA SER A 166 1.64 18.08 -10.19
C SER A 166 0.91 17.03 -9.33
N MET A 167 -0.23 16.53 -9.81
CA MET A 167 -0.92 15.42 -9.16
C MET A 167 -0.12 14.11 -9.22
N ILE A 168 0.54 13.79 -10.35
CA ILE A 168 1.43 12.63 -10.45
C ILE A 168 2.58 12.72 -9.44
N LEU A 169 3.21 13.89 -9.34
CA LEU A 169 4.29 14.14 -8.37
C LEU A 169 3.78 13.92 -6.93
N LEU A 170 2.68 14.57 -6.56
CA LEU A 170 2.09 14.45 -5.23
C LEU A 170 1.72 13.00 -4.89
N LEU A 171 1.04 12.31 -5.81
CA LEU A 171 0.63 10.92 -5.63
C LEU A 171 1.82 9.96 -5.54
N SER A 172 2.90 10.21 -6.28
CA SER A 172 4.12 9.41 -6.22
C SER A 172 4.79 9.53 -4.84
N ILE A 173 4.87 10.76 -4.31
CA ILE A 173 5.37 11.02 -2.96
C ILE A 173 4.49 10.29 -1.93
N LEU A 174 3.16 10.48 -2.02
CA LEU A 174 2.23 9.82 -1.10
C LEU A 174 2.35 8.30 -1.16
N LEU A 175 2.48 7.69 -2.34
CA LEU A 175 2.64 6.24 -2.47
C LEU A 175 3.90 5.71 -1.79
N ILE A 176 5.05 6.35 -2.03
CA ILE A 176 6.33 5.97 -1.41
C ILE A 176 6.26 6.05 0.12
N PHE A 177 5.61 7.09 0.66
CA PHE A 177 5.40 7.25 2.10
C PHE A 177 4.17 6.53 2.66
N THR A 178 3.36 5.88 1.81
CA THR A 178 2.31 4.96 2.23
C THR A 178 2.88 3.57 2.45
N ARG A 179 3.73 3.08 1.53
CA ARG A 179 4.44 1.80 1.70
C ARG A 179 5.82 1.86 1.03
N PRO A 180 6.87 1.35 1.70
CA PRO A 180 8.21 1.22 1.10
C PRO A 180 8.24 0.32 -0.14
N SER A 181 7.25 -0.57 -0.30
CA SER A 181 7.14 -1.39 -1.51
C SER A 181 7.00 -0.56 -2.79
N PHE A 182 6.63 0.73 -2.72
CA PHE A 182 6.57 1.63 -3.88
C PHE A 182 7.91 2.29 -4.23
N LEU A 183 9.04 1.86 -3.64
CA LEU A 183 10.37 2.34 -4.05
C LEU A 183 10.74 2.00 -5.49
N TYR A 184 10.04 1.06 -6.13
CA TYR A 184 10.18 0.85 -7.58
C TYR A 184 9.60 2.00 -8.41
N LEU A 185 8.74 2.85 -7.85
CA LEU A 185 8.01 3.87 -8.60
C LEU A 185 8.95 4.97 -9.15
N PRO A 186 9.88 5.57 -8.38
CA PRO A 186 10.88 6.49 -8.93
C PRO A 186 11.70 5.88 -10.07
N VAL A 187 12.02 4.58 -9.99
CA VAL A 187 12.75 3.85 -11.03
C VAL A 187 11.90 3.74 -12.30
N ALA A 188 10.63 3.33 -12.18
CA ALA A 188 9.71 3.28 -13.31
C ALA A 188 9.52 4.67 -13.97
N ILE A 189 9.39 5.73 -13.17
CA ILE A 189 9.29 7.12 -13.65
C ILE A 189 10.58 7.55 -14.36
N ALA A 190 11.75 7.15 -13.85
CA ALA A 190 13.04 7.42 -14.49
C ALA A 190 13.16 6.76 -15.86
N ILE A 191 12.73 5.49 -15.96
CA ILE A 191 12.68 4.76 -17.24
C ILE A 191 11.76 5.48 -18.22
N MET A 192 10.58 5.92 -17.79
CA MET A 192 9.68 6.71 -18.63
C MET A 192 10.32 8.03 -19.09
N ALA A 193 11.08 8.70 -18.22
CA ALA A 193 11.86 9.89 -18.58
C ALA A 193 12.86 9.60 -19.71
N LEU A 194 13.61 8.50 -19.60
CA LEU A 194 14.55 8.06 -20.64
C LEU A 194 13.84 7.77 -21.96
N ILE A 195 12.70 7.07 -21.92
CA ILE A 195 11.88 6.81 -23.11
C ILE A 195 11.48 8.13 -23.78
N TYR A 196 11.00 9.12 -22.99
CA TYR A 196 10.64 10.44 -23.52
C TYR A 196 11.83 11.22 -24.09
N LEU A 197 13.04 11.05 -23.56
CA LEU A 197 14.26 11.60 -24.16
C LEU A 197 14.56 10.96 -25.51
N CYS A 198 14.47 9.63 -25.61
CA CYS A 198 14.72 8.89 -26.87
C CYS A 198 13.75 9.31 -27.98
N ILE A 199 12.47 9.55 -27.66
CA ILE A 199 11.48 10.06 -28.63
C ILE A 199 11.46 11.59 -28.73
N ARG A 200 12.50 12.28 -28.22
CA ARG A 200 12.72 13.73 -28.31
C ARG A 200 11.59 14.59 -27.72
N GLN A 201 10.83 14.06 -26.75
CA GLN A 201 9.80 14.78 -25.99
C GLN A 201 10.38 15.41 -24.72
N TYR A 202 11.34 16.33 -24.89
CA TYR A 202 12.16 16.88 -23.79
C TYR A 202 11.34 17.50 -22.65
N LYS A 203 10.26 18.21 -22.96
CA LYS A 203 9.39 18.82 -21.92
C LYS A 203 8.79 17.77 -20.98
N ARG A 204 8.34 16.63 -21.54
CA ARG A 204 7.77 15.53 -20.74
C ARG A 204 8.87 14.77 -20.01
N ALA A 205 10.02 14.57 -20.65
CA ALA A 205 11.17 13.98 -19.99
C ALA A 205 11.61 14.79 -18.77
N LEU A 206 11.74 16.11 -18.88
CA LEU A 206 12.13 17.00 -17.78
C LEU A 206 11.15 16.93 -16.60
N GLN A 207 9.85 16.88 -16.89
CA GLN A 207 8.80 16.67 -15.89
C GLN A 207 8.97 15.35 -15.13
N MET A 208 9.27 14.26 -15.83
CA MET A 208 9.46 12.94 -15.22
C MET A 208 10.79 12.86 -14.45
N ILE A 209 11.88 13.44 -14.98
CA ILE A 209 13.17 13.57 -14.28
C ILE A 209 12.99 14.35 -12.97
N THR A 210 12.29 15.48 -13.02
CA THR A 210 11.98 16.29 -11.83
C THR A 210 11.22 15.46 -10.80
N CYS A 211 10.23 14.66 -11.25
CA CYS A 211 9.48 13.79 -10.37
C CYS A 211 10.38 12.74 -9.70
N THR A 212 11.24 12.06 -10.47
CA THR A 212 12.21 11.10 -9.95
C THR A 212 13.15 11.76 -8.92
N VAL A 213 13.75 12.91 -9.25
CA VAL A 213 14.71 13.60 -8.37
C VAL A 213 14.05 14.03 -7.07
N VAL A 214 12.84 14.59 -7.11
CA VAL A 214 12.10 14.99 -5.91
C VAL A 214 11.76 13.77 -5.05
N CYS A 215 11.22 12.70 -5.64
CA CYS A 215 10.88 11.49 -4.90
C CYS A 215 12.11 10.83 -4.27
N ALA A 216 13.19 10.69 -5.02
CA ALA A 216 14.46 10.12 -4.54
C ALA A 216 15.10 10.99 -3.46
N GLY A 217 15.10 12.32 -3.63
CA GLY A 217 15.63 13.26 -2.65
C GLY A 217 14.86 13.25 -1.33
N LEU A 218 13.54 13.26 -1.37
CA LEU A 218 12.70 13.15 -0.18
C LEU A 218 12.90 11.82 0.54
N MET A 219 12.96 10.72 -0.21
CA MET A 219 13.21 9.39 0.34
C MET A 219 14.59 9.29 0.98
N PHE A 220 15.63 9.80 0.31
CA PHE A 220 16.98 9.85 0.86
C PHE A 220 17.04 10.68 2.15
N GLY A 221 16.42 11.86 2.15
CA GLY A 221 16.31 12.70 3.34
C GLY A 221 15.63 11.97 4.50
N TYR A 222 14.52 11.28 4.23
CA TYR A 222 13.82 10.47 5.22
C TYR A 222 14.68 9.33 5.77
N CYS A 223 15.36 8.57 4.90
CA CYS A 223 16.28 7.52 5.33
C CYS A 223 17.47 8.05 6.14
N ARG A 224 17.98 9.26 5.86
CA ARG A 224 19.01 9.90 6.68
C ARG A 224 18.53 10.28 8.07
N ILE A 225 17.28 10.75 8.19
CA ILE A 225 16.69 11.03 9.50
C ILE A 225 16.53 9.72 10.28
N MET A 226 16.06 8.66 9.63
CA MET A 226 15.99 7.33 10.21
C MET A 226 17.37 6.82 10.66
N GLU A 227 18.39 6.90 9.80
CA GLU A 227 19.76 6.51 10.13
C GLU A 227 20.30 7.22 11.37
N ARG A 228 20.00 8.52 11.55
CA ARG A 228 20.38 9.24 12.77
C ARG A 228 19.64 8.76 14.02
N LYS A 229 18.39 8.29 13.89
CA LYS A 229 17.57 7.82 15.03
C LYS A 229 17.91 6.38 15.42
N ILE A 230 18.10 5.49 14.46
CA ILE A 230 18.26 4.04 14.69
C ILE A 230 19.63 3.47 14.27
N GLY A 231 20.50 4.26 13.66
CA GLY A 231 21.80 3.81 13.15
C GLY A 231 21.74 3.02 11.84
N VAL A 232 20.57 2.92 11.19
CA VAL A 232 20.37 2.13 9.97
C VAL A 232 19.70 2.98 8.89
N PHE A 233 20.29 3.02 7.70
CA PHE A 233 19.74 3.71 6.54
C PHE A 233 18.60 2.89 5.91
N THR A 234 17.38 3.05 6.43
CA THR A 234 16.19 2.33 5.96
C THR A 234 14.91 3.19 6.07
N PRO A 235 13.92 3.04 5.18
CA PRO A 235 12.58 3.62 5.37
C PRO A 235 11.82 3.06 6.58
N THR A 236 12.08 1.83 6.95
CA THR A 236 11.37 1.14 8.03
C THR A 236 12.24 0.04 8.60
N VAL A 237 12.12 -0.17 9.91
CA VAL A 237 12.78 -1.27 10.61
C VAL A 237 12.06 -2.60 10.36
N VAL A 238 10.84 -2.61 9.80
CA VAL A 238 10.06 -3.84 9.60
C VAL A 238 10.76 -4.84 8.69
N SER A 239 11.41 -4.39 7.61
CA SER A 239 12.19 -5.30 6.75
C SER A 239 13.39 -5.88 7.50
N VAL A 240 14.12 -5.03 8.24
CA VAL A 240 15.27 -5.46 9.07
C VAL A 240 14.84 -6.48 10.11
N ILE A 241 13.68 -6.29 10.76
CA ILE A 241 13.12 -7.26 11.70
C ILE A 241 12.74 -8.55 10.98
N ASN A 242 12.07 -8.47 9.84
CA ASN A 242 11.66 -9.67 9.10
C ASN A 242 12.87 -10.49 8.64
N ASP A 243 13.89 -9.85 8.08
CA ASP A 243 15.14 -10.48 7.66
C ASP A 243 15.88 -11.09 8.86
N SER A 244 15.89 -10.34 9.97
CA SER A 244 16.47 -10.82 11.24
C SER A 244 15.74 -12.05 11.77
N CYS A 245 14.41 -12.05 11.74
CA CYS A 245 13.59 -13.20 12.14
C CYS A 245 13.85 -14.42 11.24
N ILE A 246 14.00 -14.22 9.93
CA ILE A 246 14.33 -15.30 9.00
C ILE A 246 15.70 -15.90 9.35
N ALA A 247 16.71 -15.06 9.57
CA ALA A 247 18.05 -15.56 9.83
C ALA A 247 18.24 -16.11 11.27
N ILE A 248 17.46 -15.66 12.26
CA ILE A 248 17.34 -16.34 13.56
C ILE A 248 16.71 -17.73 13.38
N ARG A 249 15.60 -17.83 12.64
CA ARG A 249 14.93 -19.11 12.35
C ARG A 249 15.81 -20.08 11.55
N ALA A 250 16.68 -19.56 10.70
CA ALA A 250 17.66 -20.35 9.97
C ALA A 250 18.89 -20.75 10.81
N GLY A 251 18.96 -20.35 12.08
CA GLY A 251 20.08 -20.63 12.97
C GLY A 251 21.36 -19.86 12.64
N LEU A 252 21.28 -18.79 11.83
CA LEU A 252 22.44 -18.03 11.35
C LEU A 252 22.95 -17.03 12.39
N PHE A 253 22.10 -16.55 13.30
CA PHE A 253 22.50 -15.69 14.43
C PHE A 253 21.44 -15.71 15.54
N THR A 254 21.80 -15.21 16.74
CA THR A 254 20.86 -15.08 17.88
C THR A 254 20.48 -13.62 18.10
N SER A 255 19.29 -13.36 18.65
CA SER A 255 18.81 -12.01 18.99
C SER A 255 19.78 -11.22 19.89
N ASN A 256 20.65 -11.91 20.63
CA ASN A 256 21.69 -11.30 21.45
C ASN A 256 22.77 -10.54 20.68
N ASN A 257 22.98 -10.87 19.41
CA ASN A 257 24.00 -10.26 18.55
C ASN A 257 23.56 -8.91 17.94
N VAL A 258 22.30 -8.52 18.14
CA VAL A 258 21.77 -7.24 17.63
C VAL A 258 22.17 -6.10 18.56
N VAL A 259 22.98 -5.18 18.04
CA VAL A 259 23.56 -4.06 18.81
C VAL A 259 22.52 -2.98 19.15
N ASN A 260 21.56 -2.74 18.26
CA ASN A 260 20.53 -1.72 18.51
C ASN A 260 19.50 -2.25 19.54
N PRO A 261 19.33 -1.59 20.69
CA PRO A 261 18.48 -2.06 21.78
C PRO A 261 16.99 -2.11 21.41
N GLU A 262 16.51 -1.18 20.59
CA GLU A 262 15.10 -1.12 20.17
C GLU A 262 14.75 -2.22 19.15
N ILE A 263 15.69 -2.54 18.24
CA ILE A 263 15.56 -3.68 17.32
C ILE A 263 15.63 -5.00 18.11
N LYS A 264 16.57 -5.09 19.05
CA LYS A 264 16.75 -6.25 19.93
C LYS A 264 15.50 -6.54 20.75
N GLU A 265 14.89 -5.53 21.38
CA GLU A 265 13.66 -5.68 22.17
C GLU A 265 12.48 -6.23 21.32
N ARG A 266 12.35 -5.74 20.08
CA ARG A 266 11.33 -6.24 19.15
C ARG A 266 11.58 -7.68 18.72
N LEU A 267 12.84 -8.07 18.51
CA LEU A 267 13.21 -9.45 18.19
C LEU A 267 12.96 -10.42 19.35
N ILE A 268 13.32 -10.03 20.58
CA ILE A 268 13.05 -10.81 21.79
C ILE A 268 11.53 -11.00 21.99
N THR A 269 10.75 -9.93 21.78
CA THR A 269 9.28 -10.01 21.82
C THR A 269 8.73 -10.97 20.77
N PHE A 270 9.33 -11.02 19.58
CA PHE A 270 8.93 -11.92 18.50
C PHE A 270 9.30 -13.38 18.79
N GLU A 271 10.52 -13.65 19.30
CA GLU A 271 10.97 -14.97 19.75
C GLU A 271 10.03 -15.52 20.84
N HIS A 272 9.69 -14.71 21.85
CA HIS A 272 8.74 -15.13 22.89
C HIS A 272 7.32 -15.41 22.38
N ARG A 273 6.89 -14.78 21.27
CA ARG A 273 5.59 -15.06 20.64
C ARG A 273 5.60 -16.32 19.80
N THR A 274 6.70 -16.62 19.12
CA THR A 274 6.86 -17.83 18.31
C THR A 274 6.93 -19.08 19.18
N VAL A 275 7.63 -19.02 20.32
CA VAL A 275 7.67 -20.11 21.32
C VAL A 275 6.28 -20.46 21.89
N ARG A 276 5.32 -19.52 21.88
CA ARG A 276 3.97 -19.73 22.44
C ARG A 276 2.91 -20.21 21.44
N ASN A 277 3.19 -20.28 20.14
CA ASN A 277 2.19 -20.66 19.15
C ASN A 277 2.78 -21.59 18.06
N PRO A 278 2.84 -22.91 18.31
CA PRO A 278 3.51 -23.90 17.46
C PRO A 278 2.81 -24.15 16.11
N LEU A 279 1.64 -23.53 15.86
CA LEU A 279 0.94 -23.64 14.58
C LEU A 279 1.66 -22.95 13.40
N TRP A 280 2.74 -22.22 13.67
CA TRP A 280 3.62 -21.63 12.66
C TRP A 280 4.97 -22.35 12.54
N ASP A 281 5.14 -23.48 13.23
CA ASP A 281 6.29 -24.35 13.05
C ASP A 281 6.15 -25.07 11.70
N TYR A 282 6.84 -24.54 10.69
CA TYR A 282 7.35 -25.41 9.62
C TYR A 282 8.20 -26.49 10.29
N PRO A 283 8.15 -27.75 9.82
CA PRO A 283 8.85 -28.85 10.47
C PRO A 283 10.31 -28.47 10.70
N ASN A 284 10.71 -28.52 11.98
CA ASN A 284 12.06 -28.30 12.47
C ASN A 284 13.10 -28.79 11.45
N LEU A 285 13.72 -27.86 10.73
CA LEU A 285 14.98 -28.10 10.01
C LEU A 285 16.17 -28.23 10.99
N ASN A 286 15.90 -28.35 12.30
CA ASN A 286 16.90 -28.64 13.34
C ASN A 286 17.64 -29.98 13.15
N GLY A 287 17.28 -30.79 12.15
CA GLY A 287 18.00 -32.02 11.79
C GLY A 287 18.96 -31.88 10.61
N ILE A 288 18.86 -30.82 9.80
CA ILE A 288 19.76 -30.65 8.65
C ILE A 288 20.73 -29.53 8.99
N SER A 289 21.81 -29.88 9.68
CA SER A 289 22.95 -29.00 9.86
C SER A 289 23.32 -28.41 8.50
N TYR A 290 23.36 -27.10 8.37
CA TYR A 290 23.80 -26.41 7.15
C TYR A 290 25.21 -26.84 6.72
N LYS A 291 25.98 -27.44 7.63
CA LYS A 291 27.25 -28.10 7.34
C LYS A 291 27.08 -29.30 6.39
N ALA A 292 26.01 -30.07 6.52
CA ALA A 292 25.71 -31.20 5.64
C ALA A 292 25.29 -30.75 4.24
N ILE A 293 24.46 -29.70 4.12
CA ILE A 293 24.08 -29.11 2.81
C ILE A 293 25.29 -28.43 2.15
N HIS A 294 26.12 -27.75 2.92
CA HIS A 294 27.32 -27.09 2.39
C HIS A 294 28.39 -28.12 1.97
N GLU A 295 28.57 -29.21 2.74
CA GLU A 295 29.46 -30.32 2.39
C GLU A 295 28.95 -31.09 1.16
N GLU A 296 27.65 -31.36 1.03
CA GLU A 296 27.05 -31.95 -0.17
C GLU A 296 27.23 -31.07 -1.41
N LEU A 297 27.02 -29.76 -1.30
CA LEU A 297 27.18 -28.84 -2.44
C LEU A 297 28.65 -28.66 -2.85
N THR A 298 29.60 -28.73 -1.92
CA THR A 298 31.04 -28.76 -2.26
C THR A 298 31.48 -30.10 -2.84
N LEU A 299 30.87 -31.22 -2.45
CA LEU A 299 31.15 -32.54 -3.02
C LEU A 299 30.53 -32.73 -4.41
N MET A 300 29.42 -32.07 -4.71
CA MET A 300 28.79 -32.10 -6.05
C MET A 300 29.41 -31.08 -7.04
N GLY A 301 30.25 -30.15 -6.57
CA GLY A 301 30.95 -29.16 -7.40
C GLY A 301 32.40 -29.51 -7.74
N GLY A 302 32.88 -30.69 -7.34
CA GLY A 302 34.27 -31.15 -7.54
C GLY A 302 34.31 -32.52 -8.20
N GLY A 303 33.80 -32.63 -9.42
CA GLY A 303 33.91 -33.80 -10.31
C GLY A 303 33.83 -33.36 -11.76
#